data_AF-A0A6H9YXD3-F1
#
_entry.id   AF-A0A6H9YXD3-F1
#
_cell.length_a   1.000
_cell.length_b   1.000
_cell.length_c   1.000
_cell.angle_alpha   90.00
_cell.angle_beta   90.00
_cell.angle_gamma   90.00
#
_symmetry.space_group_name_H-M   'P 1'
#
loop_
_entity.id
_entity.type
_entity.pdbx_description
1 polymer ?
#
loop_
_entity_poly.entity_id
_entity_poly.type
_entity_poly.pdbx_seq_one_letter_code
_entity_poly.pdbx_strand_id
1 'polypeptide(L)'
;MTPADLVAIAARLLGLDTAQALALVDLEAAETALSEAALNETAELDLPVGEQAAALLVALVRHRPFARANRQVALLATLQFLGERGVDLDLRPADARDLIDSIAAGTTGRAAVAAWIAARLRSHERPDMSKKPAHFTERAHNAVAAARSAATAMSHNYVGTEHLLLGLLDAGGIGGEALDRLSLTPEEIRTAIERIVGYGTASGTDPHLTPRSKKVLDLARREARRLRSDHVDTEHILLAILREGEGLAAQILHERVGTDRVTVMRTVMDLVRAEDAPSRSHRRKYILAELEQVFEENERLHGEVDRLRALLRRHGIEPDNGTSRSA
;
A
#
# COMPACT_ATOMS: atom_id res chain seq x y z
N MET A 1 16.96 10.71 6.20
CA MET A 1 16.26 11.65 7.08
C MET A 1 17.24 12.71 7.52
N THR A 2 17.00 13.95 7.11
CA THR A 2 17.84 15.13 7.29
C THR A 2 17.03 16.24 7.99
N PRO A 3 17.66 17.31 8.51
CA PRO A 3 16.92 18.47 9.02
C PRO A 3 15.95 19.07 7.98
N ALA A 4 16.33 19.06 6.69
CA ALA A 4 15.47 19.51 5.60
C ALA A 4 14.20 18.65 5.46
N ASP A 5 14.32 17.32 5.64
CA ASP A 5 13.16 16.43 5.63
C ASP A 5 12.19 16.76 6.78
N LEU A 6 12.71 17.07 7.97
CA LEU A 6 11.91 17.48 9.12
C LEU A 6 11.16 18.80 8.86
N VAL A 7 11.85 19.79 8.25
CA VAL A 7 11.22 21.05 7.83
C VAL A 7 10.12 20.81 6.80
N ALA A 8 10.35 19.94 5.83
CA ALA A 8 9.34 19.60 4.81
C ALA A 8 8.14 18.85 5.40
N ILE A 9 8.34 18.03 6.43
CA ILE A 9 7.25 17.39 7.20
C ILE A 9 6.47 18.45 7.98
N ALA A 10 7.16 19.35 8.68
CA ALA A 10 6.54 20.41 9.47
C ALA A 10 5.74 21.41 8.60
N ALA A 11 6.28 21.80 7.45
CA ALA A 11 5.61 22.66 6.48
C ALA A 11 4.26 22.06 6.04
N ARG A 12 4.26 20.77 5.65
CA ARG A 12 3.05 20.06 5.26
C ARG A 12 2.05 19.91 6.40
N LEU A 13 2.54 19.59 7.60
CA LEU A 13 1.69 19.40 8.78
C LEU A 13 1.00 20.71 9.21
N LEU A 14 1.71 21.84 9.13
CA LEU A 14 1.24 23.13 9.62
C LEU A 14 0.58 23.99 8.54
N GLY A 15 0.51 23.51 7.28
CA GLY A 15 -0.01 24.28 6.15
C GLY A 15 0.84 25.52 5.83
N LEU A 16 2.15 25.46 6.11
CA LEU A 16 3.10 26.55 5.93
C LEU A 16 3.94 26.36 4.67
N ASP A 17 4.48 27.46 4.14
CA ASP A 17 5.54 27.36 3.15
C ASP A 17 6.88 26.93 3.79
N THR A 18 7.86 26.56 2.97
CA THR A 18 9.15 26.05 3.44
C THR A 18 9.95 27.09 4.23
N ALA A 19 9.83 28.39 3.89
CA ALA A 19 10.56 29.45 4.58
C ALA A 19 9.97 29.72 5.97
N GLN A 20 8.64 29.68 6.08
CA GLN A 20 7.91 29.78 7.33
C GLN A 20 8.20 28.59 8.25
N ALA A 21 8.25 27.36 7.71
CA ALA A 21 8.60 26.18 8.48
C ALA A 21 10.06 26.18 8.95
N LEU A 22 10.99 26.68 8.13
CA LEU A 22 12.40 26.83 8.49
C LEU A 22 12.59 27.81 9.65
N ALA A 23 11.76 28.85 9.76
CA ALA A 23 11.80 29.78 10.88
C ALA A 23 11.34 29.17 12.22
N LEU A 24 10.70 28.00 12.19
CA LEU A 24 10.15 27.32 13.37
C LEU A 24 11.02 26.17 13.88
N VAL A 25 12.02 25.73 13.10
CA VAL A 25 12.90 24.64 13.50
C VAL A 25 14.12 25.18 14.26
N ASP A 26 14.42 24.57 15.40
CA ASP A 26 15.73 24.64 16.03
C ASP A 26 16.66 23.65 15.29
N LEU A 27 17.50 24.19 14.41
CA LEU A 27 18.41 23.41 13.58
C LEU A 27 19.44 22.64 14.41
N GLU A 28 19.93 23.23 15.50
CA GLU A 28 20.93 22.60 16.37
C GLU A 28 20.32 21.40 17.11
N ALA A 29 19.10 21.56 17.64
CA ALA A 29 18.35 20.47 18.23
C ALA A 29 18.00 19.38 17.20
N ALA A 30 17.66 19.75 15.96
CA ALA A 30 17.38 18.81 14.87
C ALA A 30 18.62 17.97 14.52
N GLU A 31 19.77 18.61 14.33
CA GLU A 31 21.03 17.95 14.02
C GLU A 31 21.47 17.04 15.17
N THR A 32 21.37 17.51 16.41
CA THR A 32 21.68 16.73 17.61
C THR A 32 20.80 15.48 17.69
N ALA A 33 19.49 15.61 17.47
CA ALA A 33 18.57 14.48 17.49
C ALA A 33 18.86 13.45 16.39
N LEU A 34 19.10 13.90 15.16
CA LEU A 34 19.38 13.01 14.04
C LEU A 34 20.75 12.33 14.17
N SER A 35 21.72 13.02 14.77
CA SER A 35 23.02 12.46 15.13
C SER A 35 22.92 11.43 16.25
N GLU A 36 22.15 11.68 17.31
CA GLU A 36 21.89 10.71 18.38
C GLU A 36 21.16 9.46 17.84
N ALA A 37 20.25 9.66 16.88
CA ALA A 37 19.58 8.56 16.18
C ALA A 37 20.49 7.78 15.20
N ALA A 38 21.78 8.14 15.11
CA ALA A 38 22.79 7.52 14.25
C ALA A 38 22.38 7.44 12.77
N LEU A 39 21.63 8.42 12.27
CA LEU A 39 21.22 8.48 10.86
C LEU A 39 22.35 8.92 9.91
N ASN A 40 23.56 9.16 10.44
CA ASN A 40 24.75 9.55 9.69
C ASN A 40 25.83 8.44 9.66
N GLU A 41 25.88 7.80 8.50
CA GLU A 41 26.95 7.10 7.77
C GLU A 41 27.86 5.98 8.32
N THR A 42 28.14 5.70 9.60
CA THR A 42 29.25 4.72 9.85
C THR A 42 29.19 3.70 11.02
N ALA A 43 28.07 3.42 11.69
CA ALA A 43 28.13 2.38 12.76
C ALA A 43 26.90 1.49 13.00
N GLU A 44 25.69 1.82 12.52
CA GLU A 44 24.47 1.07 12.89
C GLU A 44 23.59 0.65 11.69
N LEU A 45 24.18 0.41 10.51
CA LEU A 45 23.45 -0.14 9.36
C LEU A 45 22.92 -1.57 9.57
N ASP A 46 23.42 -2.29 10.60
CA ASP A 46 23.00 -3.66 10.94
C ASP A 46 21.87 -3.74 11.98
N LEU A 47 21.44 -2.61 12.57
CA LEU A 47 20.33 -2.65 13.52
C LEU A 47 19.01 -2.94 12.80
N PRO A 48 18.09 -3.72 13.41
CA PRO A 48 16.75 -3.89 12.88
C PRO A 48 16.06 -2.55 12.62
N VAL A 49 15.28 -2.45 11.53
CA VAL A 49 14.58 -1.21 11.12
C VAL A 49 13.70 -0.64 12.25
N GLY A 50 13.13 -1.50 13.10
CA GLY A 50 12.37 -1.07 14.29
C GLY A 50 13.21 -0.39 15.36
N GLU A 51 14.46 -0.80 15.55
CA GLU A 51 15.40 -0.16 16.47
C GLU A 51 15.87 1.20 15.95
N GLN A 52 16.14 1.30 14.65
CA GLN A 52 16.48 2.58 14.01
C GLN A 52 15.30 3.57 14.09
N ALA A 53 14.07 3.09 13.83
CA ALA A 53 12.85 3.89 13.96
C ALA A 53 12.59 4.35 15.41
N ALA A 54 12.87 3.49 16.39
CA ALA A 54 12.77 3.83 17.80
C ALA A 54 13.81 4.88 18.22
N ALA A 55 15.05 4.75 17.75
CA ALA A 55 16.10 5.73 18.00
C ALA A 55 15.69 7.11 17.47
N LEU A 56 15.18 7.16 16.24
CA LEU A 56 14.66 8.39 15.63
C LEU A 56 13.51 9.01 16.43
N LEU A 57 12.50 8.21 16.78
CA LEU A 57 11.34 8.71 17.54
C LEU A 57 11.76 9.27 18.89
N VAL A 58 12.60 8.53 19.63
CA VAL A 58 13.06 8.94 20.96
C VAL A 58 13.89 10.21 20.91
N ALA A 59 14.84 10.29 19.97
CA ALA A 59 15.70 11.47 19.85
C ALA A 59 14.90 12.73 19.51
N LEU A 60 13.97 12.65 18.55
CA LEU A 60 13.15 13.80 18.15
C LEU A 60 12.20 14.24 19.27
N VAL A 61 11.62 13.30 20.03
CA VAL A 61 10.75 13.64 21.17
C VAL A 61 11.52 14.31 22.31
N ARG A 62 12.78 13.91 22.54
CA ARG A 62 13.63 14.43 23.62
C ARG A 62 14.23 15.80 23.32
N HIS A 63 14.87 15.95 22.15
CA HIS A 63 15.57 17.18 21.77
C HIS A 63 14.64 18.29 21.31
N ARG A 64 13.39 17.95 20.97
CA ARG A 64 12.34 18.89 20.57
C ARG A 64 12.76 19.96 19.54
N PRO A 65 13.15 19.56 18.31
CA PRO A 65 13.52 20.51 17.26
C PRO A 65 12.44 21.54 16.90
N PHE A 66 11.19 21.33 17.30
CA PHE A 66 10.11 22.30 17.09
C PHE A 66 9.48 22.68 18.43
N ALA A 67 9.26 23.97 18.67
CA ALA A 67 8.61 24.44 19.90
C ALA A 67 7.12 24.01 19.97
N ARG A 68 6.46 23.96 18.81
CA ARG A 68 5.09 23.47 18.62
C ARG A 68 5.09 22.30 17.66
N ALA A 69 4.09 21.44 17.78
CA ALA A 69 3.90 20.29 16.91
C ALA A 69 5.05 19.24 16.88
N ASN A 70 6.02 19.30 17.80
CA ASN A 70 7.19 18.40 17.79
C ASN A 70 6.81 16.92 17.83
N ARG A 71 5.80 16.57 18.63
CA ARG A 71 5.32 15.20 18.79
C ARG A 71 4.80 14.65 17.46
N GLN A 72 4.06 15.48 16.72
CA GLN A 72 3.56 15.15 15.39
C GLN A 72 4.68 15.02 14.37
N VAL A 73 5.62 15.97 14.35
CA VAL A 73 6.76 15.93 13.42
C VAL A 73 7.63 14.71 13.71
N ALA A 74 7.89 14.39 14.97
CA ALA A 74 8.62 13.19 15.38
C ALA A 74 7.93 11.91 14.90
N LEU A 75 6.62 11.78 15.13
CA LEU A 75 5.85 10.61 14.69
C LEU A 75 5.83 10.47 13.16
N LEU A 76 5.56 11.57 12.44
CA LEU A 76 5.52 11.58 10.98
C LEU A 76 6.89 11.32 10.36
N ALA A 77 7.96 11.82 10.96
CA ALA A 77 9.33 11.50 10.56
C ALA A 77 9.62 10.01 10.74
N THR A 78 9.24 9.42 11.89
CA THR A 78 9.40 7.97 12.11
C THR A 78 8.57 7.14 11.13
N LEU A 79 7.32 7.52 10.85
CA LEU A 79 6.47 6.83 9.86
C LEU A 79 7.03 6.97 8.44
N GLN A 80 7.52 8.16 8.05
CA GLN A 80 8.16 8.38 6.77
C GLN A 80 9.43 7.53 6.64
N PHE A 81 10.26 7.48 7.69
CA PHE A 81 11.46 6.65 7.74
C PHE A 81 11.17 5.15 7.55
N LEU A 82 10.12 4.63 8.20
CA LEU A 82 9.67 3.25 8.04
C LEU A 82 9.15 3.00 6.61
N GLY A 83 8.34 3.92 6.09
CA GLY A 83 7.75 3.82 4.75
C GLY A 83 8.79 3.83 3.63
N GLU A 84 9.85 4.63 3.74
CA GLU A 84 10.99 4.63 2.80
C GLU A 84 11.72 3.28 2.76
N ARG A 85 11.65 2.51 3.85
CA ARG A 85 12.21 1.15 3.96
C ARG A 85 11.19 0.04 3.66
N GLY A 86 9.99 0.41 3.19
CA GLY A 86 8.95 -0.54 2.83
C GLY A 86 8.30 -1.26 4.02
N VAL A 87 8.41 -0.68 5.22
CA VAL A 87 7.80 -1.21 6.44
C VAL A 87 6.69 -0.24 6.87
N ASP A 88 5.56 -0.80 7.29
CA ASP A 88 4.44 -0.04 7.84
C ASP A 88 4.32 -0.30 9.35
N LEU A 89 3.71 0.63 10.05
CA LEU A 89 3.48 0.53 11.49
C LEU A 89 1.99 0.43 11.75
N ASP A 90 1.56 -0.67 12.38
CA ASP A 90 0.19 -0.77 12.88
C ASP A 90 -0.02 0.13 14.09
N LEU A 91 -0.55 1.32 13.83
CA LEU A 91 -0.61 2.39 14.81
C LEU A 91 -2.05 2.87 14.99
N ARG A 92 -2.62 2.61 16.17
CA ARG A 92 -3.83 3.31 16.62
C ARG A 92 -3.43 4.67 17.23
N PRO A 93 -4.18 5.76 16.97
CA PRO A 93 -3.83 7.09 17.46
C PRO A 93 -3.65 7.18 18.98
N ALA A 94 -4.47 6.46 19.75
CA ALA A 94 -4.36 6.40 21.20
C ALA A 94 -3.02 5.80 21.66
N ASP A 95 -2.62 4.68 21.08
CA ASP A 95 -1.36 4.01 21.45
C ASP A 95 -0.14 4.88 21.09
N ALA A 96 -0.22 5.62 19.98
CA ALA A 96 0.82 6.58 19.57
C ALA A 96 1.02 7.69 20.60
N ARG A 97 -0.10 8.23 21.10
CA ARG A 97 -0.11 9.30 22.11
C ARG A 97 0.53 8.82 23.40
N ASP A 98 0.08 7.68 23.92
CA ASP A 98 0.57 7.11 25.18
C ASP A 98 2.08 6.80 25.11
N LEU A 99 2.55 6.28 23.96
CA LEU A 99 3.97 6.04 23.72
C LEU A 99 4.78 7.34 23.74
N ILE A 100 4.34 8.36 22.99
CA ILE A 100 5.05 9.65 22.90
C ILE A 100 5.06 10.36 24.26
N ASP A 101 3.95 10.32 25.00
CA ASP A 101 3.86 10.88 26.35
C ASP A 101 4.83 10.18 27.30
N SER A 102 4.92 8.85 27.24
CA SER A 102 5.85 8.07 28.06
C SER A 102 7.33 8.31 27.69
N ILE A 103 7.62 8.52 26.40
CA ILE A 103 8.97 8.93 25.95
C ILE A 103 9.30 10.34 26.47
N ALA A 104 8.37 11.29 26.33
CA ALA A 104 8.55 12.67 26.74
C ALA A 104 8.70 12.81 28.27
N ALA A 105 8.04 11.95 29.03
CA ALA A 105 8.17 11.84 30.49
C ALA A 105 9.45 11.09 30.93
N GLY A 106 10.20 10.51 29.99
CA GLY A 106 11.40 9.72 30.28
C GLY A 106 11.13 8.36 30.92
N THR A 107 9.87 7.93 31.02
CA THR A 107 9.48 6.63 31.61
C THR A 107 9.68 5.46 30.65
N THR A 108 9.84 5.73 29.36
CA THR A 108 10.11 4.71 28.33
C THR A 108 11.41 5.01 27.60
N GLY A 109 12.36 4.07 27.69
CA GLY A 109 13.64 4.14 27.00
C GLY A 109 13.63 3.52 25.60
N ARG A 110 14.71 3.75 24.84
CA ARG A 110 14.89 3.32 23.44
C ARG A 110 14.55 1.84 23.21
N ALA A 111 15.02 0.93 24.08
CA ALA A 111 14.77 -0.51 23.93
C ALA A 111 13.28 -0.88 24.06
N ALA A 112 12.54 -0.22 24.97
CA ALA A 112 11.11 -0.47 25.13
C ALA A 112 10.31 0.09 23.94
N VAL A 113 10.70 1.25 23.41
CA VAL A 113 10.12 1.80 22.16
C VAL A 113 10.42 0.86 20.99
N ALA A 114 11.64 0.34 20.88
CA ALA A 114 12.02 -0.61 19.84
C ALA A 114 11.20 -1.90 19.89
N ALA A 115 11.02 -2.49 21.08
CA ALA A 115 10.16 -3.66 21.25
C ALA A 115 8.69 -3.35 20.91
N TRP A 116 8.20 -2.17 21.31
CA TRP A 116 6.84 -1.72 21.02
C TRP A 116 6.62 -1.55 19.51
N ILE A 117 7.57 -0.93 18.81
CA ILE A 117 7.56 -0.72 17.36
C ILE A 117 7.66 -2.07 16.67
N ALA A 118 8.63 -2.91 17.03
CA ALA A 118 8.86 -4.23 16.44
C ALA A 118 7.60 -5.13 16.50
N ALA A 119 6.86 -5.09 17.61
CA ALA A 119 5.62 -5.83 17.78
C ALA A 119 4.47 -5.36 16.86
N ARG A 120 4.60 -4.17 16.27
CA ARG A 120 3.61 -3.51 15.39
C ARG A 120 4.14 -3.25 14.00
N LEU A 121 5.39 -3.62 13.71
CA LEU A 121 5.91 -3.57 12.36
C LEU A 121 5.17 -4.61 11.55
N ARG A 122 4.48 -4.13 10.53
CA ARG A 122 4.13 -4.96 9.39
C ARG A 122 5.17 -4.63 8.35
N SER A 123 5.92 -5.61 7.86
CA SER A 123 6.47 -5.42 6.52
C SER A 123 5.29 -5.02 5.62
N HIS A 124 5.51 -4.26 4.54
CA HIS A 124 4.67 -4.55 3.37
C HIS A 124 4.86 -6.05 3.16
N GLU A 125 3.97 -6.88 3.68
CA GLU A 125 3.95 -8.31 3.42
C GLU A 125 3.55 -8.39 1.95
N ARG A 126 4.56 -8.17 1.12
CA ARG A 126 4.65 -8.75 -0.20
C ARG A 126 4.34 -10.22 0.05
N PRO A 127 3.23 -10.74 -0.49
CA PRO A 127 2.74 -12.07 -0.17
C PRO A 127 3.90 -13.05 -0.13
N ASP A 128 3.89 -13.89 0.90
CA ASP A 128 4.85 -14.96 1.08
C ASP A 128 5.02 -15.71 -0.24
N MET A 129 6.14 -15.45 -0.92
CA MET A 129 6.42 -15.95 -2.27
C MET A 129 6.71 -17.46 -2.25
N SER A 130 6.90 -18.04 -1.06
CA SER A 130 7.00 -19.48 -0.84
C SER A 130 5.63 -20.16 -0.77
N LYS A 131 4.55 -19.40 -0.46
CA LYS A 131 3.17 -19.87 -0.57
C LYS A 131 2.67 -19.80 -2.01
N LYS A 132 2.00 -20.87 -2.42
CA LYS A 132 1.19 -20.88 -3.65
C LYS A 132 0.07 -19.83 -3.47
N PRO A 133 -0.23 -18.96 -4.46
CA PRO A 133 -1.39 -18.07 -4.36
C PRO A 133 -2.60 -18.92 -4.03
N ALA A 134 -3.31 -18.54 -2.97
CA ALA A 134 -4.16 -19.48 -2.26
C ALA A 134 -5.38 -19.88 -3.10
N HIS A 135 -5.92 -18.95 -3.89
CA HIS A 135 -7.13 -19.16 -4.67
C HIS A 135 -7.28 -18.16 -5.82
N PHE A 136 -8.16 -18.48 -6.77
CA PHE A 136 -8.64 -17.52 -7.75
C PHE A 136 -9.70 -16.63 -7.09
N THR A 137 -9.73 -15.35 -7.46
CA THR A 137 -10.80 -14.44 -7.03
C THR A 137 -12.14 -14.85 -7.63
N GLU A 138 -13.24 -14.31 -7.10
CA GLU A 138 -14.57 -14.51 -7.68
C GLU A 138 -14.61 -14.06 -9.15
N ARG A 139 -14.00 -12.92 -9.49
CA ARG A 139 -13.90 -12.43 -10.87
C ARG A 139 -13.14 -13.40 -11.77
N ALA A 140 -12.01 -13.94 -11.31
CA ALA A 140 -11.28 -14.93 -12.08
C ALA A 140 -12.04 -16.26 -12.25
N HIS A 141 -12.81 -16.67 -11.23
CA HIS A 141 -13.73 -17.81 -11.36
C HIS A 141 -14.84 -17.52 -12.39
N ASN A 142 -15.42 -16.32 -12.36
CA ASN A 142 -16.41 -15.87 -13.33
C ASN A 142 -15.83 -15.82 -14.75
N ALA A 143 -14.58 -15.39 -14.92
CA ALA A 143 -13.92 -15.41 -16.23
C ALA A 143 -13.80 -16.82 -16.80
N VAL A 144 -13.47 -17.81 -15.97
CA VAL A 144 -13.38 -19.22 -16.39
C VAL A 144 -14.78 -19.79 -16.68
N ALA A 145 -15.80 -19.41 -15.91
CA ALA A 145 -17.19 -19.80 -16.16
C ALA A 145 -17.76 -19.18 -17.45
N ALA A 146 -17.45 -17.92 -17.72
CA ALA A 146 -17.78 -17.23 -18.96
C ALA A 146 -17.06 -17.87 -20.16
N ALA A 147 -15.80 -18.29 -19.99
CA ALA A 147 -15.08 -19.05 -21.01
C ALA A 147 -15.75 -20.39 -21.34
N ARG A 148 -16.25 -21.11 -20.33
CA ARG A 148 -17.05 -22.34 -20.55
C ARG A 148 -18.33 -22.04 -21.31
N SER A 149 -19.05 -21.00 -20.89
CA SER A 149 -20.29 -20.57 -21.55
C SER A 149 -20.05 -20.18 -23.01
N ALA A 150 -18.95 -19.49 -23.32
CA ALA A 150 -18.54 -19.15 -24.67
C ALA A 150 -18.24 -20.40 -25.51
N ALA A 151 -17.49 -21.37 -24.97
CA ALA A 151 -17.21 -22.63 -25.65
C ALA A 151 -18.50 -23.40 -25.98
N THR A 152 -19.44 -23.48 -25.03
CA THR A 152 -20.75 -24.10 -25.23
C THR A 152 -21.58 -23.37 -26.28
N ALA A 153 -21.60 -22.03 -26.25
CA ALA A 153 -22.32 -21.22 -27.25
C ALA A 153 -21.75 -21.38 -28.67
N MET A 154 -20.46 -21.71 -28.80
CA MET A 154 -19.81 -22.02 -30.07
C MET A 154 -19.84 -23.53 -30.42
N SER A 155 -20.56 -24.34 -29.63
CA SER A 155 -20.65 -25.80 -29.80
C SER A 155 -19.28 -26.51 -29.79
N HIS A 156 -18.31 -25.95 -29.07
CA HIS A 156 -17.01 -26.56 -28.82
C HIS A 156 -17.07 -27.46 -27.58
N ASN A 157 -16.50 -28.66 -27.66
CA ASN A 157 -16.39 -29.59 -26.52
C ASN A 157 -15.17 -29.32 -25.62
N TYR A 158 -14.45 -28.24 -25.85
CA TYR A 158 -13.24 -27.87 -25.13
C TYR A 158 -13.20 -26.37 -24.84
N VAL A 159 -12.49 -26.00 -23.77
CA VAL A 159 -12.18 -24.60 -23.43
C VAL A 159 -10.71 -24.34 -23.75
N GLY A 160 -10.45 -23.69 -24.89
CA GLY A 160 -9.12 -23.23 -25.30
C GLY A 160 -8.75 -21.88 -24.67
N THR A 161 -7.61 -21.35 -25.11
CA THR A 161 -7.09 -20.05 -24.63
C THR A 161 -7.95 -18.88 -25.08
N GLU A 162 -8.55 -19.00 -26.26
CA GLU A 162 -9.43 -18.03 -26.92
C GLU A 162 -10.76 -17.86 -26.17
N HIS A 163 -11.30 -18.95 -25.60
CA HIS A 163 -12.46 -18.86 -24.74
C HIS A 163 -12.10 -18.20 -23.40
N LEU A 164 -10.91 -18.46 -22.85
CA LEU A 164 -10.43 -17.73 -21.67
C LEU A 164 -10.33 -16.23 -21.96
N LEU A 165 -9.86 -15.84 -23.15
CA LEU A 165 -9.79 -14.44 -23.56
C LEU A 165 -11.18 -13.78 -23.63
N LEU A 166 -12.18 -14.46 -24.19
CA LEU A 166 -13.58 -14.00 -24.16
C LEU A 166 -14.11 -13.86 -22.73
N GLY A 167 -13.82 -14.85 -21.88
CA GLY A 167 -14.27 -14.84 -20.49
C GLY A 167 -13.69 -13.68 -19.68
N LEU A 168 -12.48 -13.22 -20.01
CA LEU A 168 -11.88 -12.05 -19.35
C LEU A 168 -12.60 -10.74 -19.67
N LEU A 169 -13.06 -10.55 -20.91
CA LEU A 169 -13.87 -9.38 -21.29
C LEU A 169 -15.20 -9.36 -20.55
N ASP A 170 -15.84 -10.52 -20.37
CA ASP A 170 -17.13 -10.63 -19.70
C ASP A 170 -17.05 -10.45 -18.17
N ALA A 171 -16.01 -10.99 -17.54
CA ALA A 171 -15.82 -10.89 -16.09
C ALA A 171 -15.32 -9.52 -15.61
N GLY A 172 -14.87 -8.66 -16.52
CA GLY A 172 -14.30 -7.36 -16.21
C GLY A 172 -12.99 -7.44 -15.41
N GLY A 173 -12.83 -6.54 -14.44
CA GLY A 173 -11.58 -6.39 -13.70
C GLY A 173 -10.45 -5.83 -14.57
N ILE A 174 -9.23 -5.80 -14.03
CA ILE A 174 -8.07 -5.24 -14.76
C ILE A 174 -7.81 -5.99 -16.06
N GLY A 175 -8.03 -7.32 -16.09
CA GLY A 175 -7.87 -8.11 -17.30
C GLY A 175 -8.83 -7.71 -18.41
N GLY A 176 -10.12 -7.58 -18.09
CA GLY A 176 -11.13 -7.08 -19.03
C GLY A 176 -10.88 -5.64 -19.45
N GLU A 177 -10.65 -4.74 -18.49
CA GLU A 177 -10.38 -3.32 -18.78
C GLU A 177 -9.13 -3.12 -19.65
N ALA A 178 -8.08 -3.93 -19.44
CA ALA A 178 -6.89 -3.88 -20.29
C ALA A 178 -7.21 -4.24 -21.74
N LEU A 179 -8.10 -5.21 -21.98
CA LEU A 179 -8.55 -5.60 -23.32
C LEU A 179 -9.45 -4.51 -23.94
N ASP A 180 -10.35 -3.92 -23.14
CA ASP A 180 -11.19 -2.80 -23.58
C ASP A 180 -10.35 -1.58 -23.99
N ARG A 181 -9.31 -1.23 -23.22
CA ARG A 181 -8.37 -0.14 -23.57
C ARG A 181 -7.57 -0.42 -24.84
N LEU A 182 -7.44 -1.69 -25.21
CA LEU A 182 -6.85 -2.11 -26.47
C LEU A 182 -7.88 -2.20 -27.61
N SER A 183 -9.11 -1.70 -27.37
CA SER A 183 -10.22 -1.70 -28.32
C SER A 183 -10.60 -3.09 -28.82
N LEU A 184 -10.48 -4.11 -27.96
CA LEU A 184 -10.93 -5.46 -28.26
C LEU A 184 -12.33 -5.70 -27.72
N THR A 185 -13.26 -6.00 -28.61
CA THR A 185 -14.64 -6.35 -28.22
C THR A 185 -14.87 -7.87 -28.21
N PRO A 186 -15.83 -8.37 -27.41
CA PRO A 186 -16.21 -9.78 -27.42
C PRO A 186 -16.63 -10.25 -28.83
N GLU A 187 -17.34 -9.42 -29.57
CA GLU A 187 -17.83 -9.70 -30.93
C GLU A 187 -16.65 -9.91 -31.89
N GLU A 188 -15.64 -9.04 -31.87
CA GLU A 188 -14.46 -9.16 -32.73
C GLU A 188 -13.66 -10.43 -32.45
N ILE A 189 -13.57 -10.84 -31.19
CA ILE A 189 -12.90 -12.07 -30.79
C ILE A 189 -13.73 -13.28 -31.22
N ARG A 190 -15.06 -13.28 -31.00
CA ARG A 190 -15.94 -14.37 -31.48
C ARG A 190 -15.83 -14.56 -32.99
N THR A 191 -15.90 -13.48 -33.77
CA THR A 191 -15.72 -13.54 -35.23
C THR A 191 -14.33 -14.07 -35.61
N ALA A 192 -13.28 -13.73 -34.85
CA ALA A 192 -11.94 -14.26 -35.11
C ALA A 192 -11.87 -15.77 -34.83
N ILE A 193 -12.48 -16.23 -33.74
CA ILE A 193 -12.54 -17.66 -33.40
C ILE A 193 -13.35 -18.42 -34.46
N GLU A 194 -14.53 -17.92 -34.83
CA GLU A 194 -15.38 -18.51 -35.86
C GLU A 194 -14.64 -18.62 -37.20
N ARG A 195 -13.90 -17.60 -37.60
CA ARG A 195 -13.11 -17.63 -38.84
C ARG A 195 -12.00 -18.69 -38.81
N ILE A 196 -11.35 -18.90 -37.66
CA ILE A 196 -10.17 -19.78 -37.54
C ILE A 196 -10.57 -21.23 -37.25
N VAL A 197 -11.58 -21.43 -36.40
CA VAL A 197 -12.00 -22.74 -35.88
C VAL A 197 -13.37 -23.17 -36.42
N GLY A 198 -14.28 -22.22 -36.66
CA GLY A 198 -15.68 -22.48 -36.98
C GLY A 198 -16.54 -22.70 -35.74
N TYR A 199 -17.79 -23.13 -35.97
CA TYR A 199 -18.64 -23.70 -34.94
C TYR A 199 -18.41 -25.21 -34.85
N GLY A 200 -18.41 -25.76 -33.63
CA GLY A 200 -18.35 -27.20 -33.44
C GLY A 200 -19.72 -27.88 -33.59
N THR A 201 -19.74 -29.20 -33.38
CA THR A 201 -20.96 -30.02 -33.39
C THR A 201 -21.31 -30.58 -32.01
N ALA A 202 -20.59 -30.14 -30.96
CA ALA A 202 -20.83 -30.63 -29.61
C ALA A 202 -22.15 -30.05 -29.06
N SER A 203 -22.97 -30.92 -28.47
CA SER A 203 -24.23 -30.55 -27.83
C SER A 203 -24.34 -31.25 -26.49
N GLY A 204 -24.74 -30.51 -25.46
CA GLY A 204 -25.12 -31.05 -24.14
C GLY A 204 -23.97 -31.58 -23.27
N THR A 205 -22.71 -31.39 -23.64
CA THR A 205 -21.54 -31.77 -22.82
C THR A 205 -20.83 -30.55 -22.24
N ASP A 206 -20.46 -30.62 -20.95
CA ASP A 206 -19.63 -29.57 -20.34
C ASP A 206 -18.22 -29.60 -20.95
N PRO A 207 -17.74 -28.50 -21.56
CA PRO A 207 -16.46 -28.51 -22.25
C PRO A 207 -15.29 -28.68 -21.28
N HIS A 208 -14.29 -29.46 -21.66
CA HIS A 208 -13.11 -29.68 -20.82
C HIS A 208 -12.00 -28.67 -21.13
N LEU A 209 -11.21 -28.29 -20.13
CA LEU A 209 -10.03 -27.44 -20.36
C LEU A 209 -8.98 -28.18 -21.21
N THR A 210 -8.53 -27.55 -22.29
CA THR A 210 -7.37 -28.01 -23.08
C THR A 210 -6.07 -28.02 -22.25
N PRO A 211 -5.04 -28.80 -22.65
CA PRO A 211 -3.73 -28.74 -22.00
C PRO A 211 -3.13 -27.33 -21.95
N ARG A 212 -3.32 -26.52 -23.00
CA ARG A 212 -2.86 -25.12 -23.03
C ARG A 212 -3.64 -24.22 -22.08
N SER A 213 -4.97 -24.32 -22.00
CA SER A 213 -5.74 -23.50 -21.05
C SER A 213 -5.44 -23.89 -19.59
N LYS A 214 -5.20 -25.17 -19.29
CA LYS A 214 -4.67 -25.60 -17.98
C LYS A 214 -3.32 -24.96 -17.68
N LYS A 215 -2.38 -24.98 -18.65
CA LYS A 215 -1.07 -24.32 -18.53
C LYS A 215 -1.19 -22.82 -18.29
N VAL A 216 -2.15 -22.13 -18.93
CA VAL A 216 -2.45 -20.71 -18.68
C VAL A 216 -2.87 -20.49 -17.23
N LEU A 217 -3.79 -21.29 -16.68
CA LEU A 217 -4.22 -21.14 -15.28
C LEU A 217 -3.08 -21.42 -14.27
N ASP A 218 -2.14 -22.30 -14.62
CA ASP A 218 -0.94 -22.54 -13.81
C ASP A 218 0.09 -21.40 -13.93
N LEU A 219 0.22 -20.81 -15.13
CA LEU A 219 1.01 -19.61 -15.37
C LEU A 219 0.42 -18.40 -14.63
N ALA A 220 -0.91 -18.27 -14.55
CA ALA A 220 -1.58 -17.17 -13.85
C ALA A 220 -1.21 -17.13 -12.37
N ARG A 221 -1.08 -18.29 -11.73
CA ARG A 221 -0.53 -18.38 -10.36
C ARG A 221 0.91 -17.87 -10.26
N ARG A 222 1.73 -18.06 -11.30
CA ARG A 222 3.11 -17.54 -11.33
C ARG A 222 3.12 -16.03 -11.54
N GLU A 223 2.25 -15.51 -12.40
CA GLU A 223 2.08 -14.07 -12.60
C GLU A 223 1.58 -13.38 -11.34
N ALA A 224 0.61 -13.96 -10.61
CA ALA A 224 0.18 -13.48 -9.30
C ALA A 224 1.34 -13.35 -8.32
N ARG A 225 2.19 -14.38 -8.20
CA ARG A 225 3.41 -14.28 -7.40
C ARG A 225 4.32 -13.17 -7.91
N ARG A 226 4.57 -13.09 -9.23
CA ARG A 226 5.47 -12.08 -9.81
C ARG A 226 4.99 -10.65 -9.52
N LEU A 227 3.69 -10.42 -9.53
CA LEU A 227 3.07 -9.13 -9.18
C LEU A 227 2.86 -8.95 -7.68
N ARG A 228 3.25 -9.93 -6.86
CA ARG A 228 3.10 -9.90 -5.42
C ARG A 228 1.62 -9.74 -5.02
N SER A 229 0.76 -10.48 -5.71
CA SER A 229 -0.64 -10.71 -5.36
C SER A 229 -0.79 -12.04 -4.61
N ASP A 230 -1.61 -12.04 -3.57
CA ASP A 230 -2.00 -13.20 -2.76
C ASP A 230 -3.08 -14.06 -3.43
N HIS A 231 -3.80 -13.46 -4.38
CA HIS A 231 -4.88 -14.08 -5.17
C HIS A 231 -4.56 -14.06 -6.67
N VAL A 232 -5.19 -14.98 -7.42
CA VAL A 232 -5.17 -14.94 -8.89
C VAL A 232 -6.43 -14.25 -9.38
N ASP A 233 -6.26 -13.06 -9.95
CA ASP A 233 -7.33 -12.28 -10.59
C ASP A 233 -7.16 -12.20 -12.13
N THR A 234 -8.07 -11.52 -12.82
CA THR A 234 -8.22 -11.45 -14.28
C THR A 234 -6.95 -10.98 -15.01
N GLU A 235 -6.22 -10.01 -14.49
CA GLU A 235 -4.95 -9.54 -15.04
C GLU A 235 -3.88 -10.62 -15.05
N HIS A 236 -3.84 -11.46 -14.02
CA HIS A 236 -2.89 -12.55 -13.94
C HIS A 236 -3.16 -13.62 -15.00
N ILE A 237 -4.44 -13.88 -15.30
CA ILE A 237 -4.85 -14.78 -16.38
C ILE A 237 -4.47 -14.17 -17.73
N LEU A 238 -4.73 -12.88 -17.95
CA LEU A 238 -4.35 -12.20 -19.19
C LEU A 238 -2.82 -12.24 -19.42
N LEU A 239 -2.04 -11.90 -18.40
CA LEU A 239 -0.58 -11.98 -18.46
C LEU A 239 -0.08 -13.41 -18.71
N ALA A 240 -0.78 -14.40 -18.16
CA ALA A 240 -0.46 -15.80 -18.40
C ALA A 240 -0.76 -16.26 -19.83
N ILE A 241 -1.82 -15.77 -20.47
CA ILE A 241 -2.09 -16.00 -21.90
C ILE A 241 -0.92 -15.47 -22.73
N LEU A 242 -0.46 -14.25 -22.45
CA LEU A 242 0.69 -13.64 -23.13
C LEU A 242 2.01 -14.39 -22.87
N ARG A 243 2.15 -15.00 -21.69
CA ARG A 243 3.33 -15.78 -21.31
C ARG A 243 3.33 -17.16 -21.97
N GLU A 244 2.15 -17.75 -22.19
CA GLU A 244 1.99 -19.00 -22.91
C GLU A 244 2.33 -18.82 -24.39
N GLY A 245 1.79 -17.77 -25.02
CA GLY A 245 2.27 -17.19 -26.27
C GLY A 245 2.02 -17.97 -27.56
N GLU A 246 1.59 -19.23 -27.50
CA GLU A 246 1.38 -20.09 -28.68
C GLU A 246 -0.07 -20.51 -28.90
N GLY A 247 -0.95 -20.21 -27.95
CA GLY A 247 -2.38 -20.44 -28.04
C GLY A 247 -3.09 -19.50 -29.02
N LEU A 248 -4.29 -19.89 -29.43
CA LEU A 248 -5.13 -19.10 -30.34
C LEU A 248 -5.46 -17.71 -29.77
N ALA A 249 -5.56 -17.56 -28.45
CA ALA A 249 -5.71 -16.23 -27.85
C ALA A 249 -4.51 -15.30 -28.14
N ALA A 250 -3.29 -15.82 -28.05
CA ALA A 250 -2.10 -15.03 -28.36
C ALA A 250 -2.06 -14.64 -29.84
N GLN A 251 -2.46 -15.55 -30.73
CA GLN A 251 -2.62 -15.27 -32.15
C GLN A 251 -3.68 -14.17 -32.41
N ILE A 252 -4.86 -14.27 -31.79
CA ILE A 252 -5.93 -13.26 -31.94
C ILE A 252 -5.46 -11.89 -31.44
N LEU A 253 -4.81 -11.84 -30.28
CA LEU A 253 -4.24 -10.60 -29.74
C LEU A 253 -3.22 -9.97 -30.69
N HIS A 254 -2.36 -10.80 -31.31
CA HIS A 254 -1.37 -10.35 -32.27
C HIS A 254 -2.02 -9.85 -33.57
N GLU A 255 -2.99 -10.57 -34.13
CA GLU A 255 -3.68 -10.21 -35.37
C GLU A 255 -4.53 -8.94 -35.22
N ARG A 256 -5.23 -8.76 -34.10
CA ARG A 256 -6.22 -7.68 -33.92
C ARG A 256 -5.60 -6.35 -33.51
N VAL A 257 -4.61 -6.40 -32.62
CA VAL A 257 -4.07 -5.20 -31.98
C VAL A 257 -2.63 -4.93 -32.41
N GLY A 258 -2.05 -5.82 -33.24
CA GLY A 258 -0.65 -5.74 -33.67
C GLY A 258 0.32 -5.80 -32.50
N THR A 259 -0.14 -6.27 -31.33
CA THR A 259 0.55 -5.92 -30.09
C THR A 259 1.74 -6.83 -29.85
N ASP A 260 2.88 -6.19 -29.62
CA ASP A 260 3.94 -6.78 -28.82
C ASP A 260 3.41 -7.03 -27.39
N ARG A 261 3.75 -8.19 -26.83
CA ARG A 261 3.50 -8.57 -25.43
C ARG A 261 3.80 -7.43 -24.46
N VAL A 262 4.80 -6.60 -24.77
CA VAL A 262 5.22 -5.45 -23.98
C VAL A 262 4.11 -4.40 -23.79
N THR A 263 3.30 -4.11 -24.80
CA THR A 263 2.26 -3.07 -24.69
C THR A 263 1.09 -3.54 -23.85
N VAL A 264 0.61 -4.78 -24.03
CA VAL A 264 -0.46 -5.33 -23.16
C VAL A 264 0.02 -5.39 -21.72
N MET A 265 1.25 -5.86 -21.50
CA MET A 265 1.88 -5.86 -20.18
C MET A 265 1.91 -4.46 -19.58
N ARG A 266 2.31 -3.44 -20.35
CA ARG A 266 2.34 -2.05 -19.88
C ARG A 266 0.95 -1.56 -19.48
N THR A 267 -0.08 -1.76 -20.32
CA THR A 267 -1.46 -1.37 -20.00
C THR A 267 -1.94 -2.01 -18.70
N VAL A 268 -1.69 -3.32 -18.53
CA VAL A 268 -2.01 -4.02 -17.28
C VAL A 268 -1.24 -3.43 -16.09
N MET A 269 0.07 -3.19 -16.21
CA MET A 269 0.87 -2.61 -15.13
C MET A 269 0.39 -1.21 -14.73
N ASP A 270 -0.02 -0.39 -15.69
CA ASP A 270 -0.51 0.96 -15.44
C ASP A 270 -1.87 0.91 -14.72
N LEU A 271 -2.74 -0.03 -15.08
CA LEU A 271 -4.01 -0.28 -14.40
C LEU A 271 -3.82 -0.78 -12.97
N VAL A 272 -2.96 -1.77 -12.75
CA VAL A 272 -2.63 -2.28 -11.40
C VAL A 272 -2.12 -1.15 -10.50
N ARG A 273 -1.23 -0.29 -11.03
CA ARG A 273 -0.72 0.87 -10.28
C ARG A 273 -1.83 1.88 -9.96
N ALA A 274 -2.76 2.10 -10.88
CA ALA A 274 -3.88 3.00 -10.69
C ALA A 274 -4.86 2.48 -9.63
N GLU A 275 -5.09 1.16 -9.54
CA GLU A 275 -5.95 0.55 -8.52
C GLU A 275 -5.29 0.56 -7.12
N ASP A 276 -3.96 0.41 -7.06
CA ASP A 276 -3.19 0.49 -5.80
C ASP A 276 -3.04 1.93 -5.25
N ALA A 277 -3.09 2.94 -6.12
CA ALA A 277 -2.89 4.35 -5.75
C ALA A 277 -3.94 4.89 -4.75
N PRO A 278 -5.26 4.66 -4.92
CA PRO A 278 -6.27 5.03 -3.94
C PRO A 278 -6.07 4.31 -2.61
N SER A 279 -5.69 3.04 -2.58
CA SER A 279 -5.46 2.29 -1.33
C SER A 279 -4.30 2.87 -0.50
N ARG A 280 -3.23 3.34 -1.17
CA ARG A 280 -2.10 4.03 -0.53
C ARG A 280 -2.43 5.45 -0.08
N SER A 281 -3.21 6.18 -0.89
CA SER A 281 -3.63 7.55 -0.59
C SER A 281 -4.71 7.61 0.49
N HIS A 282 -5.72 6.74 0.44
CA HIS A 282 -6.78 6.66 1.45
C HIS A 282 -6.22 6.26 2.81
N ARG A 283 -5.31 5.28 2.90
CA ARG A 283 -4.66 4.91 4.17
C ARG A 283 -3.93 6.11 4.78
N ARG A 284 -3.22 6.89 3.96
CA ARG A 284 -2.57 8.15 4.38
C ARG A 284 -3.59 9.22 4.79
N LYS A 285 -4.68 9.37 4.05
CA LYS A 285 -5.73 10.36 4.29
C LYS A 285 -6.53 10.08 5.56
N TYR A 286 -6.86 8.82 5.84
CA TYR A 286 -7.54 8.42 7.08
C TYR A 286 -6.64 8.64 8.30
N ILE A 287 -5.36 8.26 8.22
CA ILE A 287 -4.40 8.53 9.28
C ILE A 287 -4.25 10.04 9.51
N LEU A 288 -4.21 10.86 8.46
CA LEU A 288 -4.11 12.32 8.58
C LEU A 288 -5.37 12.96 9.16
N ALA A 289 -6.56 12.56 8.72
CA ALA A 289 -7.82 13.11 9.22
C ALA A 289 -8.08 12.72 10.69
N GLU A 290 -7.74 11.49 11.08
CA GLU A 290 -7.88 11.02 12.46
C GLU A 290 -6.84 11.68 13.40
N LEU A 291 -5.65 11.99 12.86
CA LEU A 291 -4.64 12.79 13.56
C LEU A 291 -5.10 14.24 13.75
N GLU A 292 -5.66 14.89 12.72
CA GLU A 292 -6.21 16.25 12.82
C GLU A 292 -7.28 16.37 13.89
N GLN A 293 -8.23 15.42 13.93
CA GLN A 293 -9.31 15.41 14.92
C GLN A 293 -8.78 15.27 16.36
N VAL A 294 -7.75 14.45 16.55
CA VAL A 294 -7.05 14.30 17.83
C VAL A 294 -6.29 15.58 18.23
N PHE A 295 -5.80 16.36 17.27
CA PHE A 295 -5.09 17.59 17.54
C PHE A 295 -6.01 18.75 17.91
N GLU A 296 -7.16 18.87 17.26
CA GLU A 296 -8.19 19.84 17.65
C GLU A 296 -8.66 19.61 19.09
N GLU A 297 -8.86 18.35 19.47
CA GLU A 297 -9.26 17.99 20.83
C GLU A 297 -8.16 18.29 21.86
N ASN A 298 -6.90 18.07 21.51
CA ASN A 298 -5.77 18.41 22.38
C ASN A 298 -5.61 19.93 22.56
N GLU A 299 -5.73 20.73 21.51
CA GLU A 299 -5.66 22.20 21.64
C GLU A 299 -6.79 22.73 22.51
N ARG A 300 -8.00 22.20 22.35
CA ARG A 300 -9.14 22.52 23.20
C ARG A 300 -8.85 22.20 24.67
N LEU A 301 -8.33 21.01 24.96
CA LEU A 301 -8.01 20.60 26.34
C LEU A 301 -6.92 21.47 26.96
N HIS A 302 -5.87 21.83 26.20
CA HIS A 302 -4.83 22.74 26.70
C HIS A 302 -5.40 24.14 27.01
N GLY A 303 -6.26 24.68 26.13
CA GLY A 303 -6.94 25.95 26.39
C GLY A 303 -7.83 25.91 27.64
N GLU A 304 -8.45 24.77 27.92
CA GLU A 304 -9.29 24.56 29.10
C GLU A 304 -8.45 24.46 30.38
N VAL A 305 -7.32 23.75 30.34
CA VAL A 305 -6.36 23.68 31.45
C VAL A 305 -5.78 25.06 31.77
N ASP A 306 -5.42 25.86 30.77
CA ASP A 306 -4.90 27.21 30.99
C ASP A 306 -5.94 28.14 31.60
N ARG A 307 -7.21 28.03 31.16
CA ARG A 307 -8.34 28.75 31.75
C ARG A 307 -8.54 28.38 33.22
N LEU A 308 -8.45 27.09 33.55
CA LEU A 308 -8.58 26.58 34.92
C LEU A 308 -7.41 27.05 35.81
N ARG A 309 -6.17 27.01 35.31
CA ARG A 309 -4.99 27.54 36.01
C ARG A 309 -5.13 29.04 36.29
N ALA A 310 -5.64 29.81 35.33
CA ALA A 310 -5.91 31.23 35.53
C ALA A 310 -7.03 31.48 36.56
N LEU A 311 -8.01 30.59 36.67
CA LEU A 311 -9.05 30.65 37.70
C LEU A 311 -8.48 30.34 39.10
N LEU A 312 -7.65 29.30 39.23
CA LEU A 312 -7.02 28.92 40.50
C LEU A 312 -6.12 30.05 41.03
N ARG A 313 -5.30 30.65 40.16
CA ARG A 313 -4.46 31.81 40.52
C ARG A 313 -5.30 33.00 41.00
N ARG A 314 -6.45 33.26 40.37
CA ARG A 314 -7.38 34.32 40.84
C ARG A 314 -7.94 34.06 42.24
N HIS A 315 -8.03 32.80 42.65
CA HIS A 315 -8.45 32.41 43.99
C HIS A 315 -7.28 32.19 44.96
N GLY A 316 -6.06 32.63 44.61
CA GLY A 316 -4.88 32.52 45.47
C GLY A 316 -4.36 31.10 45.64
N ILE A 317 -4.82 30.15 44.80
CA ILE A 317 -4.34 28.77 44.78
C ILE A 317 -3.31 28.68 43.66
N GLU A 318 -2.06 28.38 44.02
CA GLU A 318 -1.00 28.19 43.05
C GLU A 318 -1.18 26.81 42.39
N PRO A 319 -1.52 26.74 41.10
CA PRO A 319 -1.75 25.47 40.44
C PRO A 319 -0.43 24.71 40.32
N ASP A 320 -0.45 23.41 40.62
CA ASP A 320 0.74 22.57 40.52
C ASP A 320 1.27 22.58 39.08
N ASN A 321 2.57 22.88 38.96
CA ASN A 321 3.26 22.99 37.67
C ASN A 321 3.61 21.60 37.10
N GLY A 322 3.27 20.51 37.81
CA GLY A 322 3.48 19.14 37.36
C GLY A 322 4.95 18.71 37.37
N THR A 323 5.85 19.51 37.92
CA THR A 323 7.29 19.21 38.01
C THR A 323 7.74 18.69 39.37
N SER A 324 6.83 18.40 40.30
CA SER A 324 7.20 17.82 41.59
C SER A 324 7.34 16.30 41.51
N ARG A 325 8.51 15.83 41.09
CA ARG A 325 9.06 14.56 41.60
C ARG A 325 10.31 14.86 42.41
N SER A 326 10.15 14.83 43.72
CA SER A 326 11.22 14.71 44.69
C SER A 326 10.87 13.60 45.68
N ALA A 327 11.87 12.73 45.90
CA ALA A 327 11.92 11.51 46.71
C ALA A 327 11.42 10.22 46.04
#